data_AF-A0A0P7N4G5-F1
#
_entry.id   AF-A0A0P7N4G5-F1
#
_cell.length_a   1.000
_cell.length_b   1.000
_cell.length_c   1.000
_cell.angle_alpha   90.00
_cell.angle_beta   90.00
_cell.angle_gamma   90.00
#
_symmetry.space_group_name_H-M   'P 1'
#
loop_
_entity.id
_entity.type
_entity.pdbx_description
1 polymer ?
#
loop_
_entity_poly.entity_id
_entity_poly.type
_entity_poly.pdbx_seq_one_letter_code
_entity_poly.pdbx_strand_id
1 'polypeptide(L)'
;MLTKIRKVKFEQERKNPLYNVVMECPEGKQLYVKFDYTYKTKNFWPLEVNYNKKNYGAKLAWYTNEVENMTVATFLEKIANKINKRYQFELKQH
;
A
#
# COMPACT_ATOMS: atom_id res chain seq x y z
N MET A 1 6.32 -8.09 7.93
CA MET A 1 6.53 -6.89 7.10
C MET A 1 7.75 -6.21 7.63
N LEU A 2 8.83 -6.20 6.85
CA LEU A 2 10.12 -5.61 7.21
C LEU A 2 10.04 -4.08 7.18
N THR A 3 9.24 -3.53 6.27
CA THR A 3 8.98 -2.09 6.18
C THR A 3 8.23 -1.53 7.37
N LYS A 4 8.61 -0.31 7.77
CA LYS A 4 7.94 0.48 8.79
C LYS A 4 7.19 1.64 8.14
N ILE A 5 5.90 1.75 8.41
CA ILE A 5 5.08 2.87 7.93
C ILE A 5 5.51 4.15 8.65
N ARG A 6 5.91 5.17 7.89
CA ARG A 6 6.36 6.47 8.42
C ARG A 6 5.29 7.56 8.25
N LYS A 7 4.69 7.65 7.06
CA LYS A 7 3.63 8.62 6.77
C LYS A 7 2.50 7.96 6.01
N VAL A 8 1.28 8.41 6.27
CA VAL A 8 0.07 7.93 5.61
C VAL A 8 -0.78 9.14 5.25
N LYS A 9 -1.33 9.13 4.03
CA LYS A 9 -2.45 9.97 3.62
C LYS A 9 -3.53 9.07 3.07
N PHE A 10 -4.70 9.11 3.71
CA PHE A 10 -5.84 8.25 3.39
C PHE A 10 -7.01 9.10 2.91
N GLU A 11 -7.55 8.79 1.73
CA GLU A 11 -8.70 9.48 1.13
C GLU A 11 -9.89 8.51 1.07
N GLN A 12 -10.77 8.63 2.08
CA GLN A 12 -11.88 7.71 2.31
C GLN A 12 -13.16 8.03 1.50
N GLU A 13 -13.36 9.28 1.09
CA GLU A 13 -14.60 9.78 0.48
C GLU A 13 -14.70 9.50 -1.04
N ARG A 14 -13.67 8.88 -1.62
CA ARG A 14 -13.66 8.50 -3.03
C ARG A 14 -14.50 7.23 -3.28
N LYS A 15 -14.88 7.04 -4.53
CA LYS A 15 -15.55 5.80 -5.01
C LYS A 15 -14.78 4.54 -4.63
N ASN A 16 -13.45 4.58 -4.75
CA ASN A 16 -12.52 3.59 -4.22
C ASN A 16 -11.65 4.28 -3.17
N PRO A 17 -11.50 3.75 -1.94
CA PRO A 17 -10.63 4.36 -0.95
C PRO A 17 -9.18 4.31 -1.42
N LEU A 18 -8.48 5.44 -1.28
CA LEU A 18 -7.13 5.63 -1.80
C LEU A 18 -6.13 5.79 -0.64
N TYR A 19 -5.05 5.03 -0.72
CA TYR A 19 -4.00 4.97 0.28
C TYR A 19 -2.70 5.49 -0.32
N ASN A 20 -2.10 6.48 0.32
CA ASN A 20 -0.75 6.94 -0.01
C ASN A 20 0.13 6.72 1.22
N VAL A 21 1.19 5.94 1.07
CA VAL A 21 1.97 5.46 2.20
C VAL A 21 3.46 5.65 1.91
N VAL A 22 4.17 6.30 2.83
CA VAL A 22 5.63 6.36 2.84
C VAL A 22 6.11 5.42 3.92
N MET A 23 6.97 4.49 3.52
CA MET A 23 7.56 3.46 4.37
C MET A 23 9.08 3.58 4.35
N GLU A 24 9.67 3.20 5.46
CA GLU A 24 11.10 2.98 5.58
C GLU A 24 11.37 1.48 5.44
N CYS A 25 12.21 1.15 4.47
CA CYS A 25 12.70 -0.18 4.20
C CYS A 25 13.93 -0.49 5.06
N PRO A 26 14.35 -1.77 5.12
CA PRO A 26 15.68 -2.12 5.58
C PRO A 26 16.76 -1.28 4.89
N GLU A 27 17.87 -1.02 5.59
CA GLU A 27 19.00 -0.21 5.10
C GLU A 27 18.69 1.29 4.92
N GLY A 28 17.59 1.79 5.49
CA GLY A 28 17.23 3.22 5.47
C GLY A 28 16.66 3.70 4.13
N LYS A 29 16.40 2.80 3.19
CA LYS A 29 15.76 3.12 1.90
C LYS A 29 14.30 3.50 2.12
N GLN A 30 13.76 4.36 1.27
CA GLN A 30 12.36 4.79 1.35
C GLN A 30 11.53 4.16 0.23
N LEU A 31 10.36 3.66 0.59
CA LEU A 31 9.36 3.15 -0.33
C LEU A 31 8.07 3.94 -0.17
N TYR A 32 7.67 4.63 -1.23
CA TYR A 32 6.36 5.22 -1.36
C TYR A 32 5.48 4.32 -2.21
N VAL A 33 4.28 4.04 -1.73
CA VAL A 33 3.26 3.29 -2.45
C VAL A 33 1.93 4.03 -2.39
N LYS A 34 1.37 4.28 -3.56
CA LYS A 34 0.00 4.73 -3.76
C LYS A 34 -0.81 3.57 -4.32
N PHE A 35 -1.92 3.25 -3.68
CA PHE A 35 -2.77 2.13 -4.08
C PHE A 35 -4.22 2.39 -3.70
N ASP A 36 -5.16 1.74 -4.38
CA ASP A 36 -6.59 1.82 -4.06
C ASP A 36 -7.18 0.43 -3.77
N TYR A 37 -8.38 0.41 -3.18
CA TYR A 37 -9.20 -0.79 -3.11
C TYR A 37 -10.31 -0.72 -4.14
N THR A 38 -10.32 -1.65 -5.08
CA THR A 38 -11.38 -1.73 -6.10
C THR A 38 -12.47 -2.68 -5.64
N TYR A 39 -13.64 -2.14 -5.29
CA TYR A 39 -14.80 -2.92 -4.83
C TYR A 39 -15.25 -3.99 -5.82
N LYS A 40 -15.17 -3.72 -7.13
CA LYS A 40 -15.56 -4.67 -8.18
C LYS A 40 -14.73 -5.97 -8.16
N THR A 41 -13.44 -5.88 -7.84
CA THR A 41 -12.51 -7.02 -7.84
C THR A 41 -12.19 -7.48 -6.43
N LYS A 42 -12.72 -6.81 -5.39
CA LYS A 42 -12.43 -7.05 -3.98
C LYS A 42 -10.91 -7.14 -3.70
N ASN A 43 -10.13 -6.30 -4.39
CA ASN A 43 -8.67 -6.39 -4.37
C ASN A 43 -8.01 -5.02 -4.33
N PHE A 44 -6.78 -4.99 -3.80
CA PHE A 44 -5.93 -3.81 -3.74
C PHE A 44 -5.00 -3.73 -4.94
N TRP A 45 -4.88 -2.55 -5.54
CA TRP A 45 -4.08 -2.35 -6.75
C TRP A 45 -3.04 -1.24 -6.56
N PRO A 46 -1.75 -1.52 -6.82
CA PRO A 46 -0.75 -0.47 -6.84
C PRO A 46 -1.01 0.47 -8.03
N LEU A 47 -0.99 1.77 -7.76
CA LEU A 47 -1.13 2.82 -8.77
C LEU A 47 0.21 3.50 -9.04
N GLU A 48 0.99 3.74 -7.98
CA GLU A 48 2.29 4.38 -8.08
C GLU A 48 3.24 3.85 -7.00
N VAL A 49 4.48 3.57 -7.39
CA VAL A 49 5.53 3.04 -6.54
C VAL A 49 6.78 3.86 -6.79
N ASN A 50 7.28 4.49 -5.74
CA ASN A 50 8.59 5.16 -5.78
C ASN A 50 9.50 4.50 -4.74
N TYR A 51 10.63 3.96 -5.18
CA TYR A 51 11.62 3.35 -4.29
C TYR A 51 12.94 4.09 -4.43
N ASN A 52 13.47 4.57 -3.30
CA ASN A 52 14.72 5.32 -3.23
C ASN A 52 14.82 6.45 -4.29
N LYS A 53 13.78 7.29 -4.37
CA LYS A 53 13.65 8.41 -5.33
C LYS A 53 13.51 8.01 -6.81
N LYS A 54 13.40 6.71 -7.13
CA LYS A 54 13.14 6.23 -8.49
C LYS A 54 11.69 5.77 -8.62
N ASN A 55 11.06 6.15 -9.75
CA ASN A 55 9.69 5.78 -10.07
C ASN A 55 9.64 4.40 -10.75
N TYR A 56 8.77 3.52 -10.25
CA TYR A 56 8.56 2.16 -10.73
C TYR A 56 7.15 1.95 -11.33
N GLY A 57 6.35 3.01 -11.49
CA GLY A 57 4.96 2.95 -11.93
C GLY A 57 4.13 2.10 -10.98
N ALA A 58 3.38 1.13 -11.48
CA ALA A 58 2.62 0.18 -10.67
C ALA A 58 3.43 -1.07 -10.24
N LYS A 59 4.74 -1.14 -10.53
CA LYS A 59 5.55 -2.35 -10.32
C LYS A 59 5.99 -2.47 -8.86
N LEU A 60 5.21 -3.20 -8.05
CA LEU A 60 5.51 -3.53 -6.65
C LEU A 60 5.93 -4.99 -6.43
N ALA A 61 5.75 -5.86 -7.43
CA ALA A 61 5.99 -7.30 -7.31
C ALA A 61 7.44 -7.66 -6.95
N TRP A 62 8.42 -7.02 -7.58
CA TRP A 62 9.84 -7.24 -7.26
C TRP A 62 10.12 -6.98 -5.77
N TYR A 63 9.62 -5.87 -5.23
CA TYR A 63 9.83 -5.51 -3.83
C TYR A 63 9.13 -6.50 -2.88
N THR A 64 7.87 -6.79 -3.15
CA THR A 64 7.05 -7.62 -2.26
C THR A 64 7.50 -9.08 -2.25
N ASN A 65 7.90 -9.62 -3.39
CA ASN A 65 8.41 -10.98 -3.50
C ASN A 65 9.83 -11.09 -2.95
N GLU A 66 10.76 -10.22 -3.38
CA GLU A 66 12.19 -10.36 -3.06
C GLU A 66 12.54 -9.86 -1.66
N VAL A 67 11.87 -8.80 -1.18
CA VAL A 67 12.20 -8.17 0.12
C VAL A 67 11.23 -8.64 1.20
N GLU A 68 9.93 -8.65 0.93
CA GLU A 68 8.90 -8.93 1.93
C GLU A 68 8.44 -10.40 1.95
N ASN A 69 8.87 -11.22 0.98
CA ASN A 69 8.49 -12.62 0.77
C ASN A 69 6.96 -12.85 0.83
N MET A 70 6.20 -11.99 0.14
CA MET A 70 4.75 -12.10 0.05
C MET A 70 4.20 -11.48 -1.24
N THR A 71 2.96 -11.81 -1.59
CA THR A 71 2.32 -11.23 -2.78
C THR A 71 2.03 -9.74 -2.61
N VAL A 72 1.91 -9.04 -3.74
CA VAL A 72 1.48 -7.63 -3.78
C VAL A 72 0.16 -7.43 -3.03
N ALA A 73 -0.84 -8.28 -3.27
CA ALA A 73 -2.15 -8.16 -2.66
C ALA A 73 -2.08 -8.27 -1.13
N THR A 74 -1.40 -9.30 -0.62
CA THR A 74 -1.22 -9.51 0.83
C THR A 74 -0.45 -8.36 1.48
N PHE A 75 0.55 -7.81 0.79
CA PHE A 75 1.31 -6.67 1.29
C PHE A 75 0.44 -5.42 1.42
N LEU A 76 -0.29 -5.07 0.36
CA LEU A 76 -1.19 -3.91 0.36
C LEU A 76 -2.32 -4.06 1.38
N GLU A 77 -2.90 -5.26 1.49
CA GLU A 77 -3.93 -5.57 2.48
C GLU A 77 -3.43 -5.35 3.92
N LYS A 78 -2.22 -5.82 4.25
CA LYS A 78 -1.62 -5.60 5.59
C LYS A 78 -1.46 -4.11 5.89
N ILE A 79 -1.09 -3.31 4.90
CA ILE A 79 -0.95 -1.85 5.04
C ILE A 79 -2.34 -1.22 5.22
N ALA A 80 -3.29 -1.56 4.35
CA ALA A 80 -4.66 -1.06 4.42
C ALA A 80 -5.30 -1.38 5.77
N ASN A 81 -5.17 -2.61 6.28
CA ASN A 81 -5.73 -3.01 7.57
C ASN A 81 -5.20 -2.17 8.74
N LYS A 82 -3.91 -1.79 8.72
CA LYS A 82 -3.34 -0.88 9.74
C LYS A 82 -3.91 0.52 9.63
N ILE A 83 -4.07 1.03 8.41
CA ILE A 83 -4.59 2.37 8.14
C ILE A 83 -6.08 2.42 8.49
N ASN A 84 -6.87 1.47 7.99
CA ASN A 84 -8.30 1.35 8.25
C ASN A 84 -8.61 1.32 9.74
N LYS A 85 -7.85 0.54 10.52
CA LYS A 85 -7.96 0.54 11.99
C LYS A 85 -7.67 1.92 12.60
N ARG A 86 -6.64 2.63 12.11
CA ARG A 86 -6.28 3.97 12.58
C ARG A 86 -7.37 5.01 12.29
N TYR A 87 -8.03 4.89 11.14
CA TYR A 87 -9.07 5.84 10.70
C TYR A 87 -10.50 5.36 10.99
N GLN A 88 -10.67 4.24 11.70
CA GLN A 88 -11.97 3.60 11.95
C GLN A 88 -12.79 3.41 10.66
N PHE A 89 -12.10 3.08 9.57
CA PHE A 89 -12.70 2.92 8.26
C PHE A 89 -12.98 1.45 7.97
N GLU A 90 -14.21 1.14 7.59
CA GLU A 90 -14.62 -0.18 7.16
C GLU A 90 -14.83 -0.22 5.65
N LEU A 91 -14.19 -1.18 4.99
CA LEU A 91 -14.44 -1.45 3.58
C LEU A 91 -15.86 -1.98 3.43
N LYS A 92 -16.62 -1.40 2.50
CA LYS A 92 -17.96 -1.91 2.16
C LYS A 92 -17.85 -3.38 1.72
N GLN A 93 -18.38 -4.29 2.53
CA GLN A 93 -18.62 -5.66 2.13
C GLN A 93 -19.95 -5.67 1.36
N HIS A 94 -19.87 -5.76 0.04
CA HIS A 94 -21.03 -6.11 -0.79
C HIS A 94 -21.09 -7.62 -1.01
#